data_AF-A0ABD4UVT7-F1
#
_entry.id   AF-A0ABD4UVT7-F1
#
_cell.length_a   1.000
_cell.length_b   1.000
_cell.length_c   1.000
_cell.angle_alpha   90.00
_cell.angle_beta   90.00
_cell.angle_gamma   90.00
#
_symmetry.space_group_name_H-M   'P 1'
#
loop_
_entity.id
_entity.type
_entity.pdbx_description
1 polymer ?
#
loop_
_entity_poly.entity_id
_entity_poly.type
_entity_poly.pdbx_seq_one_letter_code
_entity_poly.pdbx_strand_id
1 'polypeptide(L)'
;MTHDYTEFNLAITTAEDSTLEPELPLKVLHYVQPGTVEEQFVRAVGKGKGMASIGRGGRWPDDAEAERPGAADYDGVEVVFNGDDVHLSQPADRHTVFVHVDNWGDLSRAEKLAAHLDSTVLGDAQVG
;
A
#
# COMPACT_ATOMS: atom_id res chain seq x y z
N MET A 1 10.28 -12.29 7.48
CA MET A 1 9.24 -12.92 8.32
C MET A 1 8.28 -13.62 7.34
N THR A 2 7.99 -14.92 7.46
CA THR A 2 6.98 -15.55 6.58
C THR A 2 5.61 -15.09 7.05
N HIS A 3 5.01 -14.14 6.32
CA HIS A 3 3.62 -13.79 6.53
C HIS A 3 2.77 -14.95 5.99
N ASP A 4 2.21 -15.75 6.89
CA ASP A 4 1.17 -16.73 6.54
C ASP A 4 -0.07 -15.96 6.10
N TYR A 5 -0.24 -15.76 4.80
CA TYR A 5 -1.50 -15.27 4.25
C TYR A 5 -2.43 -16.46 4.06
N THR A 6 -3.56 -16.46 4.76
CA THR A 6 -4.65 -17.39 4.47
C THR A 6 -5.51 -16.76 3.38
N GLU A 7 -5.50 -17.34 2.18
CA GLU A 7 -6.49 -17.00 1.16
C GLU A 7 -7.85 -17.52 1.61
N PHE A 8 -8.72 -16.60 2.02
CA PHE A 8 -10.10 -16.94 2.32
C PHE A 8 -10.81 -17.28 1.01
N ASN A 9 -11.33 -18.51 0.89
CA ASN A 9 -12.25 -18.91 -0.18
C ASN A 9 -13.64 -18.23 -0.08
N LEU A 10 -13.77 -17.21 0.76
CA LEU A 10 -15.00 -16.47 0.96
C LEU A 10 -15.02 -15.29 -0.01
N ALA A 11 -16.00 -15.26 -0.92
CA ALA A 11 -16.26 -14.08 -1.74
C ALA A 11 -16.85 -12.98 -0.85
N ILE A 12 -15.96 -12.18 -0.23
CA ILE A 12 -16.31 -11.14 0.75
C ILE A 12 -17.35 -10.16 0.20
N THR A 13 -17.34 -9.90 -1.11
CA THR A 13 -18.31 -9.02 -1.78
C THR A 13 -19.73 -9.58 -1.82
N THR A 14 -19.92 -10.86 -1.50
CA THR A 14 -21.22 -11.56 -1.56
C THR A 14 -21.57 -12.33 -0.28
N ALA A 15 -20.70 -12.34 0.72
CA ALA A 15 -20.93 -13.04 1.98
C ALA A 15 -21.88 -12.26 2.89
N GLU A 16 -22.73 -12.97 3.64
CA GLU A 16 -23.58 -12.35 4.66
C GLU A 16 -22.77 -12.00 5.93
N ASP A 17 -23.17 -10.95 6.65
CA ASP A 17 -22.48 -10.45 7.85
C ASP A 17 -22.25 -11.55 8.90
N SER A 18 -23.22 -12.44 9.10
CA SER A 18 -23.13 -13.58 10.04
C SER A 18 -22.04 -14.59 9.69
N THR A 19 -21.64 -14.65 8.41
CA THR A 19 -20.56 -15.51 7.91
C THR A 19 -19.20 -14.83 8.06
N LEU A 20 -19.17 -13.50 8.09
CA LEU A 20 -17.95 -12.70 8.24
C LEU A 20 -17.56 -12.47 9.70
N GLU A 21 -18.55 -12.39 10.60
CA GLU A 21 -18.37 -12.04 12.01
C GLU A 21 -17.34 -12.92 12.77
N PRO A 22 -17.30 -14.26 12.59
CA PRO A 22 -16.31 -15.12 13.27
C PRO A 22 -14.87 -14.92 12.79
N GLU A 23 -14.68 -14.38 11.59
CA GLU A 23 -13.38 -14.22 10.92
C GLU A 23 -12.76 -12.83 11.16
N LEU A 24 -13.38 -12.02 12.02
CA LEU A 24 -12.88 -10.70 12.36
C LEU A 24 -11.66 -10.80 13.32
N PRO A 25 -10.62 -9.97 13.12
CA PRO A 25 -10.51 -8.90 12.12
C PRO A 25 -10.10 -9.41 10.73
N LEU A 26 -10.87 -9.02 9.70
CA LEU A 26 -10.60 -9.37 8.30
C LEU A 26 -9.54 -8.44 7.68
N LYS A 27 -8.59 -9.03 6.95
CA LYS A 27 -7.69 -8.30 6.02
C LYS A 27 -8.06 -8.67 4.59
N VAL A 28 -8.42 -7.69 3.78
CA VAL A 28 -8.87 -7.91 2.39
C VAL A 28 -7.88 -7.26 1.43
N LEU A 29 -7.38 -8.05 0.47
CA LEU A 29 -6.56 -7.57 -0.64
C LEU A 29 -7.30 -7.85 -1.95
N HIS A 30 -7.49 -6.84 -2.78
CA HIS A 30 -8.15 -6.98 -4.08
C HIS A 30 -7.43 -6.17 -5.15
N TYR A 31 -7.10 -6.81 -6.27
CA TYR A 31 -6.45 -6.16 -7.41
C TYR A 31 -7.49 -5.66 -8.40
N VAL A 32 -7.44 -4.37 -8.72
CA VAL A 32 -8.40 -3.70 -9.62
C VAL A 32 -7.68 -2.86 -10.66
N GLN A 33 -8.38 -2.53 -11.75
CA GLN A 33 -7.83 -1.65 -12.78
C GLN A 33 -7.72 -0.20 -12.26
N PRO A 34 -6.67 0.54 -12.64
CA PRO A 34 -6.53 1.94 -12.27
C PRO A 34 -7.74 2.79 -12.69
N GLY A 35 -8.13 3.75 -11.85
CA GLY A 35 -9.17 4.76 -12.11
C GLY A 35 -10.59 4.31 -11.78
N THR A 36 -10.77 3.13 -11.19
CA THR A 36 -12.12 2.58 -10.90
C THR A 36 -12.50 2.62 -9.43
N VAL A 37 -11.54 2.75 -8.50
CA VAL A 37 -11.81 2.54 -7.06
C VAL A 37 -11.25 3.60 -6.14
N GLU A 38 -10.32 4.43 -6.60
CA GLU A 38 -9.46 5.26 -5.76
C GLU A 38 -10.27 6.26 -4.93
N GLU A 39 -11.21 6.98 -5.57
CA GLU A 39 -12.09 7.91 -4.87
C GLU A 39 -13.08 7.22 -3.93
N GLN A 40 -13.60 6.05 -4.32
CA GLN A 40 -14.54 5.29 -3.50
C GLN A 40 -13.84 4.72 -2.27
N PHE A 41 -12.62 4.21 -2.45
CA PHE A 41 -11.75 3.72 -1.40
C PHE A 41 -11.43 4.82 -0.40
N VAL A 42 -10.95 5.98 -0.85
CA VAL A 42 -10.68 7.14 0.02
C VAL A 42 -11.94 7.58 0.77
N ARG A 43 -13.10 7.61 0.10
CA ARG A 43 -14.38 7.94 0.76
C ARG A 43 -14.82 6.90 1.79
N ALA A 44 -14.57 5.61 1.54
CA ALA A 44 -14.89 4.54 2.47
C ALA A 44 -13.98 4.59 3.71
N VAL A 45 -12.67 4.77 3.49
CA VAL A 45 -11.67 4.93 4.54
C VAL A 45 -11.94 6.17 5.37
N GLY A 46 -12.23 7.32 4.74
CA GLY A 46 -12.54 8.57 5.46
C GLY A 46 -13.83 8.54 6.29
N LYS A 47 -14.71 7.54 6.08
CA LYS A 47 -15.89 7.28 6.91
C LYS A 47 -15.64 6.26 8.02
N GLY A 48 -14.56 5.48 7.93
CA GLY A 48 -14.17 4.47 8.90
C GLY A 48 -12.94 4.88 9.72
N LYS A 49 -12.67 4.17 10.82
CA LYS A 49 -11.43 4.32 11.61
C LYS A 49 -10.40 3.20 11.35
N GLY A 50 -10.63 2.40 10.31
CA GLY A 50 -9.77 1.25 9.98
C GLY A 50 -8.51 1.67 9.24
N MET A 51 -7.45 0.87 9.40
CA MET A 51 -6.28 0.92 8.54
C MET A 51 -6.63 0.42 7.14
N ALA A 52 -6.07 1.04 6.11
CA ALA A 52 -6.23 0.57 4.75
C ALA A 52 -5.02 1.00 3.90
N SER A 53 -4.67 0.26 2.87
CA SER A 53 -3.67 0.69 1.91
C SER A 53 -4.16 0.54 0.47
N ILE A 54 -3.63 1.39 -0.41
CA ILE A 54 -3.79 1.26 -1.86
C ILE A 54 -2.42 1.30 -2.52
N GLY A 55 -2.13 0.24 -3.27
CA GLY A 55 -0.89 0.07 -4.00
C GLY A 55 -1.09 0.20 -5.50
N ARG A 56 -0.13 0.84 -6.17
CA ARG A 56 0.03 0.78 -7.62
C ARG A 56 1.39 0.19 -7.94
N GLY A 57 1.40 -1.06 -8.40
CA GLY A 57 2.57 -1.73 -8.94
C GLY A 57 2.78 -1.44 -10.43
N GLY A 58 4.00 -1.66 -10.89
CA GLY A 58 4.41 -1.55 -12.29
C GLY A 58 5.69 -0.75 -12.46
N ARG A 59 6.30 -0.87 -13.64
CA ARG A 59 7.63 -0.31 -13.92
C ARG A 59 7.69 1.20 -13.65
N TRP A 60 8.53 1.61 -12.71
CA TRP A 60 8.84 3.01 -12.50
C TRP A 60 9.77 3.55 -13.59
N PRO A 61 9.82 4.87 -13.81
CA PRO A 61 10.82 5.48 -14.68
C PRO A 61 12.24 5.09 -14.25
N ASP A 62 13.13 4.95 -15.23
CA ASP A 62 14.54 4.71 -14.95
C ASP A 62 15.15 5.89 -14.21
N ASP A 63 16.01 5.62 -13.22
CA ASP A 63 16.82 6.64 -12.57
C ASP A 63 18.20 6.62 -13.22
N ALA A 64 18.36 7.47 -14.23
CA ALA A 64 19.60 7.59 -14.98
C ALA A 64 20.77 8.11 -14.13
N GLU A 65 20.51 8.90 -13.09
CA GLU A 65 21.55 9.45 -12.21
C GLU A 65 22.09 8.39 -11.24
N ALA A 66 21.22 7.47 -10.82
CA ALA A 66 21.58 6.35 -9.95
C ALA A 66 21.94 5.07 -10.73
N GLU A 67 21.91 5.09 -12.07
CA GLU A 67 22.07 3.94 -12.97
C GLU A 67 21.15 2.75 -12.62
N ARG A 68 19.94 3.06 -12.13
CA ARG A 68 18.97 2.04 -11.73
C ARG A 68 17.86 1.96 -12.76
N PRO A 69 17.61 0.80 -13.40
CA PRO A 69 16.46 0.60 -14.26
C PRO A 69 15.19 0.34 -13.44
N GLY A 70 14.02 0.67 -13.98
CA GLY A 70 12.74 0.28 -13.38
C GLY A 70 12.48 -1.22 -13.57
N ALA A 71 11.96 -1.88 -12.54
CA ALA A 71 11.59 -3.29 -12.50
C ALA A 71 10.07 -3.44 -12.37
N ALA A 72 9.42 -4.01 -13.39
CA ALA A 72 7.95 -4.10 -13.41
C ALA A 72 7.35 -4.92 -12.25
N ASP A 73 8.08 -5.94 -11.78
CA ASP A 73 7.61 -6.87 -10.76
C ASP A 73 7.83 -6.37 -9.33
N TYR A 74 8.67 -5.34 -9.15
CA TYR A 74 9.15 -4.90 -7.84
C TYR A 74 9.03 -3.41 -7.60
N ASP A 75 8.62 -2.64 -8.61
CA ASP A 75 8.35 -1.21 -8.48
C ASP A 75 6.87 -0.95 -8.19
N GLY A 76 6.62 -0.04 -7.26
CA GLY A 76 5.29 0.41 -6.90
C GLY A 76 5.24 1.54 -5.87
N VAL A 77 4.07 2.12 -5.72
CA VAL A 77 3.77 3.06 -4.62
C VAL A 77 2.61 2.50 -3.83
N GLU A 78 2.73 2.53 -2.52
CA GLU A 78 1.65 2.18 -1.62
C GLU A 78 1.33 3.36 -0.71
N VAL A 79 0.07 3.78 -0.69
CA VAL A 79 -0.39 4.77 0.28
C VAL A 79 -1.13 4.05 1.38
N VAL A 80 -0.67 4.21 2.62
CA VAL A 80 -1.30 3.67 3.82
C VAL A 80 -2.09 4.78 4.51
N PHE A 81 -3.35 4.50 4.78
CA PHE A 81 -4.25 5.35 5.52
C PHE A 81 -4.42 4.82 6.94
N ASN A 82 -4.34 5.73 7.90
CA ASN A 82 -4.54 5.48 9.32
C ASN A 82 -3.54 4.46 9.89
N GLY A 83 -2.33 4.39 9.34
CA GLY A 83 -1.25 3.50 9.75
C GLY A 83 0.10 4.13 9.44
N ASP A 84 1.13 3.71 10.17
CA ASP A 84 2.50 4.21 10.04
C ASP A 84 3.53 3.15 9.66
N ASP A 85 3.06 1.96 9.26
CA ASP A 85 3.85 0.90 8.63
C ASP A 85 3.10 0.24 7.46
N VAL A 86 3.85 -0.42 6.57
CA VAL A 86 3.33 -1.17 5.41
C VAL A 86 2.61 -2.47 5.78
N HIS A 87 2.82 -2.98 6.99
CA HIS A 87 2.22 -4.23 7.45
C HIS A 87 0.81 -4.05 8.04
N LEU A 88 0.35 -2.80 8.14
CA LEU A 88 -0.89 -2.41 8.80
C LEU A 88 -0.95 -3.01 10.21
N SER A 89 0.13 -2.81 10.98
CA SER A 89 0.27 -3.44 12.30
C SER A 89 -0.48 -2.68 13.39
N GLN A 90 -0.45 -1.33 13.36
CA GLN A 90 -1.11 -0.47 14.34
C GLN A 90 -1.78 0.74 13.69
N PRO A 91 -3.00 1.11 14.14
CA PRO A 91 -3.64 2.33 13.69
C PRO A 91 -2.85 3.58 14.09
N ALA A 92 -2.81 4.56 13.20
CA ALA A 92 -2.24 5.88 13.40
C ALA A 92 -3.22 6.97 12.94
N ASP A 93 -3.12 8.17 13.49
CA ASP A 93 -3.99 9.30 13.12
C ASP A 93 -3.58 9.98 11.79
N ARG A 94 -2.45 9.58 11.21
CA ARG A 94 -1.89 10.13 9.97
C ARG A 94 -2.01 9.14 8.81
N HIS A 95 -2.01 9.69 7.59
CA HIS A 95 -1.80 8.92 6.37
C HIS A 95 -0.31 8.96 6.02
N THR A 96 0.25 7.83 5.63
CA THR A 96 1.67 7.65 5.33
C THR A 96 1.81 7.12 3.91
N VAL A 97 2.69 7.72 3.12
CA VAL A 97 3.01 7.24 1.77
C VAL A 97 4.26 6.39 1.85
N PHE A 98 4.16 5.14 1.42
CA PHE A 98 5.27 4.21 1.27
C PHE A 98 5.59 4.00 -0.21
N VAL A 99 6.87 3.95 -0.51
CA VAL A 99 7.36 3.82 -1.89
C VAL A 99 8.18 2.53 -1.94
N HIS A 100 7.68 1.54 -2.67
CA HIS A 100 8.31 0.22 -2.82
C HIS A 100 9.01 0.20 -4.17
N VAL A 101 10.34 0.20 -4.20
CA VAL A 101 11.07 0.28 -5.47
C VAL A 101 12.17 -0.75 -5.43
N ASP A 102 12.07 -1.75 -6.30
CA ASP A 102 12.81 -3.01 -6.25
C ASP A 102 12.58 -3.82 -4.93
N ASN A 103 13.01 -5.08 -4.89
CA ASN A 103 12.95 -5.97 -3.71
C ASN A 103 13.67 -5.42 -2.46
N TRP A 104 14.38 -4.30 -2.60
CA TRP A 104 15.29 -3.75 -1.60
C TRP A 104 15.00 -2.29 -1.23
N GLY A 105 14.03 -1.64 -1.88
CA GLY A 105 13.75 -0.21 -1.71
C GLY A 105 14.78 0.71 -2.39
N ASP A 106 14.35 1.92 -2.77
CA ASP A 106 15.21 2.96 -3.36
C ASP A 106 14.92 4.33 -2.77
N LEU A 107 15.73 4.75 -1.79
CA LEU A 107 15.60 6.05 -1.12
C LEU A 107 15.75 7.22 -2.10
N SER A 108 16.71 7.18 -3.04
CA SER A 108 16.94 8.26 -4.02
C SER A 108 15.69 8.48 -4.86
N ARG A 109 15.07 7.38 -5.33
CA ARG A 109 13.83 7.49 -6.11
C ARG A 109 12.63 7.91 -5.27
N ALA A 110 12.54 7.48 -4.01
CA ALA A 110 11.51 7.96 -3.08
C ALA A 110 11.65 9.48 -2.82
N GLU A 111 12.87 9.98 -2.66
CA GLU A 111 13.17 11.41 -2.52
C GLU A 111 12.80 12.21 -3.77
N LYS A 112 13.11 11.68 -4.97
CA LYS A 112 12.71 12.31 -6.25
C LYS A 112 11.19 12.39 -6.40
N LEU A 113 10.47 11.34 -6.02
CA LEU A 113 8.99 11.36 -6.02
C LEU A 113 8.47 12.39 -5.00
N ALA A 114 9.01 12.40 -3.78
CA ALA A 114 8.59 13.36 -2.76
C ALA A 114 8.81 14.80 -3.22
N ALA A 115 9.98 15.10 -3.80
CA ALA A 115 10.29 16.41 -4.37
C ALA A 115 9.35 16.79 -5.51
N HIS A 116 8.96 15.85 -6.38
CA HIS A 116 7.99 16.09 -7.45
C HIS A 116 6.59 16.46 -6.93
N LEU A 117 6.25 16.03 -5.72
CA LEU A 117 4.97 16.30 -5.05
C LEU A 117 5.02 17.48 -4.07
N ASP A 118 6.09 18.28 -4.09
CA ASP A 118 6.36 19.34 -3.09
C ASP A 118 6.30 18.81 -1.64
N SER A 119 6.77 17.58 -1.44
CA SER A 119 6.75 16.86 -0.17
C SER A 119 8.17 16.50 0.29
N THR A 120 8.29 15.81 1.42
CA THR A 120 9.56 15.37 1.99
C THR A 120 9.41 13.96 2.54
N VAL A 121 10.39 13.11 2.27
CA VAL A 121 10.46 11.75 2.85
C VAL A 121 10.69 11.86 4.36
N LEU A 122 9.93 11.11 5.15
CA LEU A 122 10.05 11.07 6.60
C LEU A 122 10.56 9.70 7.04
N GLY A 123 11.60 9.69 7.88
CA GLY A 123 12.16 8.49 8.47
C GLY A 123 13.18 7.77 7.57
N ASP A 124 13.81 6.74 8.14
CA ASP A 124 14.79 5.91 7.46
C ASP A 124 14.12 4.87 6.56
N ALA A 125 14.89 4.31 5.61
CA ALA A 125 14.45 3.18 4.80
C ALA A 125 14.04 2.00 5.70
N GLN A 126 12.85 1.45 5.46
CA GLN A 126 12.34 0.30 6.20
C GLN A 126 12.45 -0.98 5.38
N VAL A 127 12.76 -2.09 6.06
CA VAL A 127 12.79 -3.42 5.47
C VAL A 127 11.53 -4.16 5.93
N GLY A 128 10.72 -4.61 4.96
CA GLY A 128 9.55 -5.46 5.17
C GLY A 128 9.83 -6.92 4.87
#